data_AF-A0A7C1IRC7-F1
#
_entry.id   AF-A0A7C1IRC7-F1
#
_cell.length_a   1.000
_cell.length_b   1.000
_cell.length_c   1.000
_cell.angle_alpha   90.00
_cell.angle_beta   90.00
_cell.angle_gamma   90.00
#
_symmetry.space_group_name_H-M   'P 1'
#
loop_
_entity.id
_entity.type
_entity.pdbx_description
1 polymer ?
#
loop_
_entity_poly.entity_id
_entity_poly.type
_entity_poly.pdbx_seq_one_letter_code
_entity_poly.pdbx_strand_id
1 'polypeptide(L)'
;MKKLIIGGLIVMLSGLIPLSTANRMMSVNEAEAQFKNRGQKRKAEVHFRNGMRHYRAGHYRLATAEFKIAVNLYPGYWEAHYYLGDTYRLMGFYDLCLVHYDRVLVLAPAPVWIARVEYNIGTVYEKRGSYRLADLHYGRSLKAKPGFGPAQKAKFRLVKYKSGKGWRDRDGGRNRDWDRDREKRDRY
;
A
#
# COMPACT_ATOMS: atom_id res chain seq x y z
N MET A 1 -24.08 29.90 -17.75
CA MET A 1 -23.52 28.52 -17.83
C MET A 1 -22.05 28.54 -17.41
N LYS A 2 -21.52 27.37 -17.02
CA LYS A 2 -20.36 27.09 -16.15
C LYS A 2 -18.99 27.65 -16.58
N LYS A 3 -18.13 27.87 -15.56
CA LYS A 3 -16.68 28.09 -15.62
C LYS A 3 -15.95 26.97 -16.37
N LEU A 4 -14.88 27.33 -17.10
CA LEU A 4 -13.75 26.45 -17.36
C LEU A 4 -12.45 27.25 -17.16
N ILE A 5 -11.71 26.92 -16.09
CA ILE A 5 -10.33 27.31 -15.88
C ILE A 5 -9.55 26.00 -15.81
N ILE A 6 -8.28 26.07 -16.22
CA ILE A 6 -7.12 25.25 -15.88
C ILE A 6 -6.57 24.48 -17.09
N GLY A 7 -5.59 25.09 -17.73
CA GLY A 7 -4.74 24.51 -18.76
C GLY A 7 -3.62 25.48 -19.07
N GLY A 8 -2.55 25.43 -18.28
CA GLY A 8 -1.25 26.09 -18.44
C GLY A 8 -1.07 27.06 -19.61
N LEU A 9 -1.48 28.31 -19.43
CA LEU A 9 -0.99 29.42 -20.23
C LEU A 9 -0.41 30.46 -19.28
N ILE A 10 0.91 30.44 -19.17
CA ILE A 10 1.68 31.61 -18.74
C ILE A 10 1.24 32.73 -19.68
N VAL A 11 0.46 33.68 -19.17
CA VAL A 11 0.09 34.89 -19.90
C VAL A 11 1.36 35.70 -20.08
N MET A 12 2.10 35.41 -21.16
CA MET A 12 3.20 36.20 -21.67
C MET A 12 2.63 37.43 -22.38
N LEU A 13 2.17 38.43 -21.62
CA LEU A 13 1.80 39.73 -22.19
C LEU A 13 2.50 40.85 -21.40
N SER A 14 3.43 41.51 -22.11
CA SER A 14 4.05 42.84 -21.89
C SER A 14 5.15 43.08 -20.83
N GLY A 15 5.94 42.08 -20.43
CA GLY A 15 7.18 42.36 -19.68
C GLY A 15 8.07 41.14 -19.55
N LEU A 16 9.27 41.20 -20.14
CA LEU A 16 10.24 40.11 -20.07
C LEU A 16 10.74 39.98 -18.63
N ILE A 17 10.08 39.16 -17.81
CA ILE A 17 10.52 38.89 -16.44
C ILE A 17 11.91 38.25 -16.55
N PRO A 18 12.97 38.83 -15.95
CA PRO A 18 14.30 38.25 -16.00
C PRO A 18 14.32 36.80 -15.48
N LEU A 19 15.18 35.96 -16.05
CA LEU A 19 15.29 34.54 -15.68
C LEU A 19 15.62 34.37 -14.18
N SER A 20 16.37 35.31 -13.60
CA SER A 20 16.68 35.35 -12.17
C SER A 20 15.43 35.51 -11.29
N THR A 21 14.48 36.36 -11.70
CA THR A 21 13.20 36.54 -11.01
C THR A 21 12.25 35.36 -11.21
N ALA A 22 12.27 34.69 -12.38
CA ALA A 22 11.50 33.47 -12.60
C ALA A 22 12.00 32.31 -11.71
N ASN A 23 13.32 32.11 -11.61
CA ASN A 23 13.92 31.12 -10.71
C ASN A 23 13.63 31.40 -9.24
N ARG A 24 13.63 32.67 -8.83
CA ARG A 24 13.25 33.08 -7.46
C ARG A 24 11.77 32.84 -7.16
N MET A 25 10.87 33.07 -8.12
CA MET A 25 9.45 32.75 -7.96
C MET A 25 9.20 31.25 -7.88
N MET A 26 9.86 30.44 -8.71
CA MET A 26 9.77 28.97 -8.63
C MET A 26 10.26 28.45 -7.28
N SER A 27 11.42 28.92 -6.79
CA SER A 27 11.95 28.48 -5.50
C SER A 27 11.08 28.91 -4.31
N VAL A 28 10.45 30.08 -4.36
CA VAL A 28 9.46 30.52 -3.35
C VAL A 28 8.20 29.65 -3.39
N ASN A 29 7.65 29.36 -4.58
CA ASN A 29 6.48 28.50 -4.72
C ASN A 29 6.75 27.07 -4.22
N GLU A 30 7.94 26.51 -4.48
CA GLU A 30 8.37 25.22 -3.95
C GLU A 30 8.49 25.25 -2.42
N ALA A 31 9.06 26.31 -1.85
CA ALA A 31 9.18 26.48 -0.41
C ALA A 31 7.81 26.59 0.28
N GLU A 32 6.87 27.34 -0.32
CA GLU A 32 5.49 27.45 0.17
C GLU A 32 4.75 26.11 0.06
N ALA A 33 4.89 25.40 -1.07
CA ALA A 33 4.32 24.06 -1.23
C ALA A 33 4.89 23.08 -0.20
N GLN A 34 6.20 23.12 0.05
CA GLN A 34 6.86 22.30 1.06
C GLN A 34 6.40 22.67 2.48
N PHE A 35 6.26 23.96 2.79
CA PHE A 35 5.77 24.43 4.09
C PHE A 35 4.32 23.99 4.32
N LYS A 36 3.44 24.20 3.33
CA LYS A 36 2.05 23.73 3.36
C LYS A 36 2.02 22.21 3.55
N ASN A 37 2.85 21.48 2.82
CA ASN A 37 2.96 20.03 2.94
C ASN A 37 3.42 19.59 4.34
N ARG A 38 4.43 20.25 4.92
CA ARG A 38 4.88 20.02 6.31
C ARG A 38 3.77 20.30 7.32
N GLY A 39 3.03 21.40 7.14
CA GLY A 39 1.87 21.74 7.97
C GLY A 39 0.78 20.68 7.92
N GLN A 40 0.44 20.19 6.71
CA GLN A 40 -0.53 19.13 6.53
C GLN A 40 -0.07 17.79 7.10
N LYS A 41 1.21 17.44 6.92
CA LYS A 41 1.81 16.25 7.53
C LYS A 41 1.72 16.29 9.06
N ARG A 42 2.01 17.44 9.69
CA ARG A 42 1.87 17.60 11.15
C ARG A 42 0.43 17.40 11.62
N LYS A 43 -0.56 17.96 10.91
CA LYS A 43 -1.99 17.72 11.23
C LYS A 43 -2.36 16.26 11.05
N ALA A 44 -1.90 15.63 9.97
CA ALA A 44 -2.12 14.22 9.71
C ALA A 44 -1.51 13.32 10.81
N GLU A 45 -0.36 13.69 11.37
CA GLU A 45 0.32 12.97 12.45
C GLU A 45 -0.47 13.00 13.77
N VAL A 46 -1.23 14.06 14.05
CA VAL A 46 -2.13 14.11 15.21
C VAL A 46 -3.25 13.07 15.06
N HIS A 47 -3.92 13.06 13.92
CA HIS A 47 -4.95 12.07 13.62
C HIS A 47 -4.40 10.65 13.58
N PHE A 48 -3.21 10.45 13.00
CA PHE A 48 -2.53 9.16 13.01
C PHE A 48 -2.29 8.65 14.43
N ARG A 49 -1.81 9.50 15.34
CA ARG A 49 -1.60 9.13 16.75
C ARG A 49 -2.91 8.76 17.46
N ASN A 50 -3.99 9.51 17.22
CA ASN A 50 -5.31 9.16 17.74
C ASN A 50 -5.81 7.82 17.18
N GLY A 51 -5.67 7.62 15.87
CA GLY A 51 -6.01 6.36 15.21
C GLY A 51 -5.24 5.17 15.80
N MET A 52 -3.94 5.35 16.07
CA MET A 52 -3.11 4.33 16.72
C MET A 52 -3.58 3.99 18.13
N ARG A 53 -4.04 4.98 18.92
CA ARG A 53 -4.64 4.74 20.25
C ARG A 53 -5.88 3.87 20.13
N HIS A 54 -6.81 4.21 19.22
CA HIS A 54 -8.00 3.41 18.98
C HIS A 54 -7.69 2.01 18.43
N TYR A 55 -6.74 1.90 17.51
CA TYR A 55 -6.31 0.62 16.92
C TYR A 55 -5.76 -0.34 17.98
N ARG A 56 -4.90 0.15 18.87
CA ARG A 56 -4.34 -0.64 19.99
C ARG A 56 -5.40 -1.05 21.01
N ALA A 57 -6.44 -0.22 21.18
CA ALA A 57 -7.59 -0.53 22.02
C ALA A 57 -8.62 -1.45 21.35
N GLY A 58 -8.41 -1.89 20.10
CA GLY A 58 -9.36 -2.71 19.35
C GLY A 58 -10.59 -1.96 18.84
N HIS A 59 -10.65 -0.64 19.01
CA HIS A 59 -11.74 0.22 18.54
C HIS A 59 -11.60 0.54 17.04
N TYR A 60 -11.67 -0.49 16.20
CA TYR A 60 -11.31 -0.41 14.78
C TYR A 60 -12.12 0.62 13.98
N ARG A 61 -13.43 0.80 14.26
CA ARG A 61 -14.23 1.83 13.59
C ARG A 61 -13.72 3.25 13.85
N LEU A 62 -13.33 3.54 15.10
CA LEU A 62 -12.77 4.84 15.48
C LEU A 62 -11.37 5.02 14.88
N ALA A 63 -10.56 3.96 14.88
CA ALA A 63 -9.25 3.97 14.26
C ALA A 63 -9.33 4.29 12.75
N THR A 64 -10.27 3.65 12.03
CA THR A 64 -10.53 3.93 10.62
C THR A 64 -10.88 5.40 10.38
N ALA A 65 -11.73 6.01 11.22
CA ALA A 65 -12.12 7.41 11.07
C ALA A 65 -10.89 8.35 11.16
N GLU A 66 -10.07 8.15 12.18
CA GLU A 66 -8.84 8.94 12.40
C GLU A 66 -7.81 8.74 11.27
N PHE A 67 -7.57 7.48 10.86
CA PHE A 67 -6.64 7.21 9.77
C PHE A 67 -7.12 7.77 8.44
N LYS A 68 -8.44 7.78 8.15
CA LYS A 68 -9.01 8.42 6.96
C LYS A 68 -8.73 9.92 6.95
N ILE A 69 -8.85 10.59 8.08
CA ILE A 69 -8.49 12.02 8.18
C ILE A 69 -6.99 12.22 7.92
N ALA A 70 -6.13 11.36 8.49
CA ALA A 70 -4.69 11.45 8.28
C ALA A 70 -4.29 11.31 6.80
N VAL A 71 -4.83 10.32 6.08
CA VAL A 71 -4.52 10.13 4.64
C VAL A 71 -5.14 11.21 3.76
N ASN A 72 -6.25 11.83 4.16
CA ASN A 72 -6.84 12.95 3.44
C ASN A 72 -6.01 14.24 3.61
N LEU A 73 -5.47 14.48 4.80
CA LEU A 73 -4.60 15.62 5.08
C LEU A 73 -3.24 15.46 4.39
N TYR A 74 -2.65 14.26 4.45
CA TYR A 74 -1.38 13.97 3.83
C TYR A 74 -1.43 12.64 3.04
N PRO A 75 -1.78 12.67 1.74
CA PRO A 75 -1.92 11.45 0.91
C PRO A 75 -0.64 10.65 0.69
N GLY A 76 0.52 11.21 1.05
CA GLY A 76 1.83 10.54 1.05
C GLY A 76 2.15 9.83 2.37
N TYR A 77 1.21 9.80 3.34
CA TYR A 77 1.45 9.20 4.65
C TYR A 77 1.34 7.68 4.58
N TRP A 78 2.43 7.01 4.17
CA TRP A 78 2.43 5.56 3.96
C TRP A 78 2.08 4.78 5.23
N GLU A 79 2.49 5.24 6.42
CA GLU A 79 2.12 4.62 7.70
C GLU A 79 0.61 4.65 7.92
N ALA A 80 -0.04 5.79 7.67
CA ALA A 80 -1.49 5.91 7.83
C ALA A 80 -2.24 5.02 6.83
N HIS A 81 -1.75 4.91 5.58
CA HIS A 81 -2.27 3.93 4.63
C HIS A 81 -2.10 2.49 5.10
N TYR A 82 -0.94 2.12 5.65
CA TYR A 82 -0.69 0.79 6.18
C TYR A 82 -1.68 0.43 7.31
N TYR A 83 -1.82 1.30 8.31
CA TYR A 83 -2.70 1.03 9.44
C TYR A 83 -4.19 1.12 9.07
N LEU A 84 -4.57 1.98 8.13
CA LEU A 84 -5.93 2.00 7.59
C LEU A 84 -6.27 0.69 6.88
N GLY A 85 -5.38 0.21 6.00
CA GLY A 85 -5.54 -1.09 5.34
C GLY A 85 -5.61 -2.24 6.32
N ASP A 86 -4.73 -2.25 7.33
CA ASP A 86 -4.73 -3.28 8.36
C ASP A 86 -6.00 -3.25 9.24
N THR A 87 -6.51 -2.06 9.56
CA THR A 87 -7.78 -1.91 10.27
C THR A 87 -8.93 -2.49 9.44
N TYR A 88 -9.00 -2.21 8.14
CA TYR A 88 -9.98 -2.82 7.26
C TYR A 88 -9.84 -4.34 7.17
N ARG A 89 -8.61 -4.88 7.14
CA ARG A 89 -8.35 -6.33 7.19
C ARG A 89 -8.89 -6.96 8.46
N LEU A 90 -8.69 -6.33 9.62
CA LEU A 90 -9.19 -6.81 10.92
C LEU A 90 -10.72 -6.81 10.97
N MET A 91 -11.36 -5.86 10.30
CA MET A 91 -12.81 -5.78 10.17
C MET A 91 -13.40 -6.67 9.04
N GLY A 92 -12.57 -7.35 8.26
CA GLY A 92 -13.01 -8.20 7.14
C GLY A 92 -13.27 -7.46 5.82
N PHE A 93 -13.05 -6.15 5.76
CA PHE A 93 -13.21 -5.35 4.54
C PHE A 93 -11.98 -5.47 3.63
N TYR A 94 -11.83 -6.65 3.02
CA TYR A 94 -10.63 -7.02 2.29
C TYR A 94 -10.38 -6.18 1.03
N ASP A 95 -11.40 -5.72 0.30
CA ASP A 95 -11.18 -4.88 -0.89
C ASP A 95 -10.62 -3.50 -0.53
N LEU A 96 -11.18 -2.87 0.52
CA LEU A 96 -10.67 -1.59 1.04
C LEU A 96 -9.26 -1.73 1.62
N CYS A 97 -8.97 -2.87 2.25
CA CYS A 97 -7.63 -3.21 2.71
C CYS A 97 -6.61 -3.20 1.56
N LEU A 98 -6.91 -3.90 0.46
CA LEU A 98 -6.01 -4.00 -0.70
C LEU A 98 -5.73 -2.64 -1.33
N VAL A 99 -6.75 -1.78 -1.49
CA VAL A 99 -6.58 -0.41 -2.01
C VAL A 99 -5.55 0.38 -1.20
N HIS A 100 -5.59 0.30 0.13
CA HIS A 100 -4.65 1.03 0.97
C HIS A 100 -3.27 0.37 1.05
N TYR A 101 -3.19 -0.95 0.98
CA TYR A 101 -1.91 -1.65 0.86
C TYR A 101 -1.20 -1.33 -0.45
N ASP A 102 -1.90 -1.18 -1.57
CA ASP A 102 -1.30 -0.75 -2.84
C ASP A 102 -0.68 0.65 -2.71
N ARG A 103 -1.31 1.56 -1.97
CA ARG A 103 -0.71 2.87 -1.66
C ARG A 103 0.59 2.73 -0.88
N VAL A 104 0.71 1.77 0.04
CA VAL A 104 1.96 1.52 0.76
C VAL A 104 3.04 0.99 -0.17
N LEU A 105 2.71 0.11 -1.12
CA LEU A 105 3.68 -0.41 -2.09
C LEU A 105 4.28 0.69 -2.97
N VAL A 106 3.53 1.78 -3.21
CA VAL A 106 4.01 2.96 -3.95
C VAL A 106 4.80 3.93 -3.07
N LEU A 107 4.41 4.11 -1.81
CA LEU A 107 4.91 5.19 -0.96
C LEU A 107 5.97 4.77 0.07
N ALA A 108 6.08 3.47 0.38
CA ALA A 108 6.92 3.00 1.47
C ALA A 108 8.42 3.25 1.18
N PRO A 109 9.17 3.78 2.17
CA PRO A 109 10.56 4.20 1.95
C PRO A 109 11.57 3.04 1.99
N ALA A 110 11.16 1.85 2.46
CA ALA A 110 12.11 0.77 2.72
C ALA A 110 11.56 -0.61 2.33
N PRO A 111 12.42 -1.53 1.85
CA PRO A 111 12.01 -2.87 1.44
C PRO A 111 11.34 -3.71 2.54
N VAL A 112 11.65 -3.43 3.81
CA VAL A 112 11.01 -4.12 4.95
C VAL A 112 9.51 -3.85 5.05
N TRP A 113 9.06 -2.65 4.67
CA TRP A 113 7.64 -2.29 4.67
C TRP A 113 6.91 -2.91 3.48
N ILE A 114 7.55 -2.91 2.31
CA ILE A 114 7.06 -3.63 1.12
C ILE A 114 6.89 -5.12 1.46
N ALA A 115 7.91 -5.74 2.07
CA ALA A 115 7.84 -7.14 2.48
C ALA A 115 6.69 -7.42 3.45
N ARG A 116 6.48 -6.55 4.45
CA ARG A 116 5.38 -6.68 5.41
C ARG A 116 4.01 -6.55 4.74
N VAL A 117 3.86 -5.60 3.83
CA VAL A 117 2.58 -5.36 3.14
C VAL A 117 2.28 -6.49 2.16
N GLU A 118 3.25 -6.93 1.36
CA GLU A 118 3.10 -8.09 0.47
C GLU A 118 2.72 -9.35 1.26
N TYR A 119 3.32 -9.55 2.44
CA TYR A 119 2.89 -10.62 3.34
C TYR A 119 1.43 -10.46 3.79
N ASN A 120 1.04 -9.27 4.24
CA ASN A 120 -0.34 -9.02 4.69
C ASN A 120 -1.35 -9.19 3.54
N ILE A 121 -1.04 -8.75 2.32
CA ILE A 121 -1.86 -9.02 1.13
C ILE A 121 -2.00 -10.53 0.91
N GLY A 122 -0.91 -11.29 1.03
CA GLY A 122 -0.94 -12.75 0.96
C GLY A 122 -1.90 -13.36 1.99
N THR A 123 -1.91 -12.85 3.23
CA THR A 123 -2.87 -13.31 4.26
C THR A 123 -4.31 -12.99 3.92
N VAL A 124 -4.58 -11.86 3.24
CA VAL A 124 -5.93 -11.50 2.78
C VAL A 124 -6.42 -12.51 1.75
N TYR A 125 -5.58 -12.86 0.77
CA TYR A 125 -5.93 -13.87 -0.24
C TYR A 125 -6.07 -15.28 0.35
N GLU A 126 -5.24 -15.65 1.34
CA GLU A 126 -5.37 -16.92 2.06
C GLU A 126 -6.72 -17.00 2.79
N LYS A 127 -7.16 -15.91 3.44
CA LYS A 127 -8.48 -15.84 4.07
C LYS A 127 -9.65 -15.90 3.08
N ARG A 128 -9.44 -15.43 1.84
CA ARG A 128 -10.40 -15.56 0.74
C ARG A 128 -10.40 -16.96 0.09
N GLY A 129 -9.41 -17.79 0.40
CA GLY A 129 -9.24 -19.11 -0.21
C GLY A 129 -8.55 -19.08 -1.59
N SER A 130 -8.03 -17.92 -2.01
CA SER A 130 -7.26 -17.75 -3.25
C SER A 130 -5.79 -18.02 -2.95
N TYR A 131 -5.47 -19.28 -2.64
CA TYR A 131 -4.16 -19.65 -2.10
C TYR A 131 -3.02 -19.44 -3.11
N ARG A 132 -3.30 -19.52 -4.42
CA ARG A 132 -2.32 -19.20 -5.46
C ARG A 132 -1.86 -17.74 -5.41
N LEU A 133 -2.80 -16.82 -5.22
CA LEU A 133 -2.49 -15.40 -5.04
C LEU A 133 -1.76 -15.17 -3.71
N ALA A 134 -2.14 -15.88 -2.65
CA ALA A 134 -1.40 -15.83 -1.39
C ALA A 134 0.07 -16.24 -1.58
N ASP A 135 0.34 -17.35 -2.27
CA ASP A 135 1.70 -17.84 -2.55
C ASP A 135 2.55 -16.85 -3.36
N LEU A 136 1.93 -16.19 -4.35
CA LEU A 136 2.54 -15.13 -5.17
C LEU A 136 2.98 -13.95 -4.29
N HIS A 137 2.08 -13.42 -3.46
CA HIS A 137 2.34 -12.27 -2.61
C HIS A 137 3.36 -12.59 -1.49
N TYR A 138 3.32 -13.81 -0.93
CA TYR A 138 4.40 -14.26 -0.04
C TYR A 138 5.75 -14.34 -0.76
N GLY A 139 5.78 -14.73 -2.04
CA GLY A 139 6.99 -14.68 -2.87
C GLY A 139 7.52 -13.25 -3.07
N ARG A 140 6.63 -12.30 -3.39
CA ARG A 140 6.98 -10.87 -3.50
C ARG A 140 7.53 -10.31 -2.19
N SER A 141 6.95 -10.72 -1.06
CA SER A 141 7.45 -10.36 0.26
C SER A 141 8.92 -10.78 0.46
N LEU A 142 9.25 -12.03 0.11
CA LEU A 142 10.62 -12.55 0.20
C LEU A 142 11.58 -11.95 -0.84
N LYS A 143 11.06 -11.53 -1.99
CA LYS A 143 11.85 -10.78 -2.98
C LYS A 143 12.22 -9.39 -2.46
N ALA A 144 11.28 -8.70 -1.82
CA ALA A 144 11.53 -7.38 -1.22
C ALA A 144 12.48 -7.47 -0.03
N LYS A 145 12.33 -8.48 0.82
CA LYS A 145 13.25 -8.75 1.92
C LYS A 145 13.52 -10.26 2.04
N PRO A 146 14.66 -10.74 1.51
CA PRO A 146 15.12 -12.09 1.76
C PRO A 146 15.19 -12.34 3.27
N GLY A 147 14.71 -13.50 3.74
CA GLY A 147 14.66 -13.80 5.17
C GLY A 147 13.49 -13.18 5.95
N PHE A 148 12.48 -12.61 5.29
CA PHE A 148 11.26 -12.17 5.98
C PHE A 148 10.50 -13.37 6.57
N GLY A 149 10.80 -13.71 7.82
CA GLY A 149 10.35 -14.92 8.52
C GLY A 149 8.84 -15.21 8.44
N PRO A 150 7.94 -14.22 8.59
CA PRO A 150 6.50 -14.45 8.45
C PRO A 150 6.11 -15.02 7.08
N ALA A 151 6.68 -14.50 5.98
CA ALA A 151 6.39 -15.00 4.65
C ALA A 151 7.00 -16.39 4.39
N GLN A 152 8.19 -16.68 4.93
CA GLN A 152 8.79 -18.02 4.83
C GLN A 152 7.89 -19.07 5.51
N LYS A 153 7.45 -18.79 6.74
CA LYS A 153 6.53 -19.67 7.49
C LYS A 153 5.21 -19.86 6.73
N ALA A 154 4.66 -18.80 6.15
CA ALA A 154 3.41 -18.88 5.39
C ALA A 154 3.56 -19.72 4.11
N LYS A 155 4.64 -19.57 3.33
CA LYS A 155 4.90 -20.43 2.16
C LYS A 155 5.08 -21.89 2.56
N PHE A 156 5.84 -22.16 3.63
CA PHE A 156 6.03 -23.53 4.13
C PHE A 156 4.70 -24.17 4.54
N ARG A 157 3.84 -23.42 5.25
CA ARG A 157 2.47 -23.85 5.58
C ARG A 157 1.66 -24.17 4.33
N LEU A 158 1.69 -23.31 3.32
CA LEU A 158 0.98 -23.55 2.05
C LEU A 158 1.49 -24.79 1.32
N VAL A 159 2.78 -25.08 1.33
CA VAL A 159 3.33 -26.30 0.70
C VAL A 159 2.78 -27.57 1.37
N LYS A 160 2.73 -27.62 2.70
CA LYS A 160 2.12 -28.75 3.42
C LYS A 160 0.63 -28.92 3.11
N TYR A 161 -0.09 -27.82 2.94
CA TYR A 161 -1.50 -27.87 2.53
C TYR A 161 -1.64 -28.47 1.11
N LYS A 162 -0.78 -28.06 0.16
CA LYS A 162 -0.75 -28.60 -1.21
C LYS A 162 -0.44 -30.10 -1.27
N SER A 163 0.45 -30.59 -0.42
CA SER A 163 0.85 -32.01 -0.41
C SER A 163 -0.20 -32.91 0.25
N GLY A 164 -1.07 -32.36 1.12
CA GLY A 164 -2.17 -33.10 1.74
C GLY A 164 -3.51 -33.03 1.00
N LYS A 165 -3.76 -31.95 0.24
CA LYS A 165 -4.98 -31.74 -0.58
C LYS A 165 -4.57 -30.93 -1.82
N GLY A 166 -4.65 -31.50 -3.01
CA GLY A 166 -4.41 -30.77 -4.27
C GLY A 166 -5.22 -29.47 -4.31
N TRP A 167 -4.68 -28.41 -4.90
CA TRP A 167 -5.30 -27.08 -4.86
C TRP A 167 -6.75 -27.11 -5.36
N ARG A 168 -7.70 -26.78 -4.47
CA ARG A 168 -9.01 -26.26 -4.86
C ARG A 168 -9.07 -24.80 -4.42
N ASP A 169 -8.62 -23.90 -5.28
CA ASP A 169 -8.96 -22.48 -5.13
C ASP A 169 -10.49 -22.37 -5.24
N ARG A 170 -11.11 -21.53 -4.39
CA ARG A 170 -12.57 -21.29 -4.44
C ARG A 170 -13.01 -20.67 -5.79
N ASP A 171 -12.07 -20.08 -6.52
CA ASP A 171 -12.27 -19.35 -7.78
C ASP A 171 -12.15 -20.25 -9.04
N GLY A 172 -12.12 -21.59 -8.90
CA GLY A 172 -12.38 -22.53 -10.00
C GLY A 172 -11.24 -22.81 -11.00
N GLY A 173 -10.06 -22.21 -10.87
CA GLY A 173 -8.96 -22.40 -11.82
C GLY A 173 -8.01 -23.56 -11.47
N ARG A 174 -8.29 -24.79 -11.91
CA ARG A 174 -7.24 -25.83 -12.04
C ARG A 174 -6.28 -25.42 -13.17
N ASN A 175 -5.15 -24.77 -12.85
CA ASN A 175 -4.17 -24.42 -13.88
C ASN A 175 -3.11 -25.51 -14.04
N ARG A 176 -3.08 -26.15 -15.22
CA ARG A 176 -2.21 -27.29 -15.61
C ARG A 176 -0.72 -26.95 -15.75
N ASP A 177 -0.34 -25.67 -15.65
CA ASP A 177 1.05 -25.25 -15.86
C ASP A 177 1.95 -25.52 -14.66
N TRP A 178 1.41 -25.54 -13.43
CA TRP A 178 2.22 -25.72 -12.22
C TRP A 178 2.67 -27.17 -11.99
N ASP A 179 1.87 -28.16 -12.39
CA ASP A 179 2.28 -29.56 -12.32
C ASP A 179 3.50 -29.82 -13.24
N ARG A 180 3.57 -29.09 -14.37
CA ARG A 180 4.67 -29.16 -15.32
C ARG A 180 5.99 -28.60 -14.76
N ASP A 181 5.90 -27.54 -13.95
CA ASP A 181 7.06 -26.94 -13.29
C ASP A 181 7.51 -27.72 -12.05
N ARG A 182 6.60 -28.42 -11.37
CA ARG A 182 6.93 -29.33 -10.26
C ARG A 182 7.68 -30.57 -10.77
N GLU A 183 7.20 -31.20 -11.84
CA GLU A 183 7.89 -32.32 -12.49
C GLU A 183 9.31 -31.96 -12.98
N LYS A 184 9.59 -30.69 -13.25
CA LYS A 184 10.94 -30.25 -13.65
C LYS A 184 11.86 -30.02 -12.46
N ARG A 185 11.32 -29.66 -11.30
CA ARG A 185 12.10 -29.47 -10.06
C ARG A 185 12.48 -30.77 -9.39
N ASP A 186 11.62 -31.80 -9.47
CA ASP A 186 11.88 -33.10 -8.84
C ASP A 186 12.70 -34.04 -9.76
N ARG A 187 13.15 -33.55 -10.93
CA ARG A 187 13.96 -34.30 -11.92
C ARG A 187 15.47 -33.98 -11.90
N TYR A 188 15.94 -33.15 -10.97
CA TYR A 188 17.36 -32.81 -10.76
C TYR A 188 17.64 -32.69 -9.27
#